data_AF-A0A357TAQ7-F1
#
_entry.id   AF-A0A357TAQ7-F1
#
_cell.length_a   1.000
_cell.length_b   1.000
_cell.length_c   1.000
_cell.angle_alpha   90.00
_cell.angle_beta   90.00
_cell.angle_gamma   90.00
#
_symmetry.space_group_name_H-M   'P 1'
#
loop_
_entity.id
_entity.type
_entity.pdbx_description
1 polymer ?
#
loop_
_entity_poly.entity_id
_entity_poly.type
_entity_poly.pdbx_seq_one_letter_code
_entity_poly.pdbx_strand_id
1 'polypeptide(L)'
;MGVKSGTYSKKRFREIVRVLATYGFGHMIHAKLSTEKLKKDPENLRLVFEALGPTFMKIGQILSTRPDILPQEYITELSKLQDHAP
;
A
#
# COMPACT_ATOMS: atom_id res chain seq x y z
N MET A 1 4.20 23.18 -31.37
CA MET A 1 4.21 23.10 -29.89
C MET A 1 2.78 22.84 -29.46
N GLY A 2 2.47 21.64 -28.93
CA GLY A 2 1.10 21.25 -28.61
C GLY A 2 1.10 20.01 -27.71
N VAL A 3 0.88 20.24 -26.42
CA VAL A 3 0.91 19.26 -25.33
C VAL A 3 -0.20 18.22 -25.54
N LYS A 4 0.14 16.94 -25.62
CA LYS A 4 -0.84 15.84 -25.64
C LYS A 4 -1.24 15.49 -24.20
N SER A 5 -2.48 15.82 -23.86
CA SER A 5 -3.10 15.67 -22.54
C SER A 5 -3.13 14.22 -22.04
N GLY A 6 -2.80 14.06 -20.76
CA GLY A 6 -2.63 12.78 -20.06
C GLY A 6 -3.90 11.93 -19.96
N THR A 7 -3.80 10.68 -20.41
CA THR A 7 -4.81 9.63 -20.23
C THR A 7 -4.22 8.38 -19.57
N TYR A 8 -3.28 8.56 -18.64
CA TYR A 8 -2.52 7.47 -18.01
C TYR A 8 -2.99 7.02 -16.61
N SER A 9 -4.01 7.66 -16.02
CA SER A 9 -4.42 7.40 -14.62
C SER A 9 -5.50 6.31 -14.46
N LYS A 10 -6.52 6.25 -15.34
CA LYS A 10 -7.67 5.33 -15.19
C LYS A 10 -7.39 3.85 -15.55
N LYS A 11 -6.39 3.57 -16.40
CA LYS A 11 -6.03 2.20 -16.81
C LYS A 11 -5.22 1.50 -15.72
N ARG A 12 -4.18 2.16 -15.19
CA ARG A 12 -3.35 1.64 -14.09
C ARG A 12 -4.14 1.52 -12.79
N PHE A 13 -5.04 2.45 -12.48
CA PHE A 13 -5.90 2.34 -11.31
C PHE A 13 -6.79 1.09 -11.34
N ARG A 14 -7.40 0.78 -12.50
CA ARG A 14 -8.14 -0.48 -12.68
C ARG A 14 -7.25 -1.71 -12.54
N GLU A 15 -6.00 -1.62 -12.98
CA GLU A 15 -5.04 -2.73 -12.85
C GLU A 15 -4.66 -2.96 -11.40
N ILE A 16 -4.41 -1.89 -10.64
CA ILE A 16 -4.15 -1.94 -9.19
C ILE A 16 -5.37 -2.51 -8.45
N VAL A 17 -6.58 -2.02 -8.74
CA VAL A 17 -7.83 -2.55 -8.17
C VAL A 17 -8.02 -4.02 -8.57
N ARG A 18 -7.63 -4.41 -9.78
CA ARG A 18 -7.75 -5.80 -10.27
C ARG A 18 -6.73 -6.73 -9.63
N VAL A 19 -5.49 -6.28 -9.40
CA VAL A 19 -4.45 -7.02 -8.68
C VAL A 19 -4.89 -7.22 -7.22
N LEU A 20 -5.34 -6.15 -6.55
CA LEU A 20 -5.92 -6.26 -5.21
C LEU A 20 -7.15 -7.20 -5.17
N ALA A 21 -8.00 -7.15 -6.20
CA ALA A 21 -9.15 -8.06 -6.32
C ALA A 21 -8.75 -9.53 -6.55
N THR A 22 -7.75 -9.77 -7.39
CA THR A 22 -7.31 -11.12 -7.79
C THR A 22 -6.53 -11.81 -6.67
N TYR A 23 -5.71 -11.06 -5.92
CA TYR A 23 -4.90 -11.60 -4.84
C TYR A 23 -5.58 -11.52 -3.46
N GLY A 24 -6.66 -10.73 -3.28
CA GLY A 24 -7.26 -10.54 -1.95
C GLY A 24 -8.79 -10.35 -1.87
N PHE A 25 -9.56 -10.29 -2.98
CA PHE A 25 -10.95 -9.83 -2.91
C PHE A 25 -12.00 -10.65 -3.70
N GLY A 26 -11.60 -11.52 -4.64
CA GLY A 26 -12.55 -12.35 -5.40
C GLY A 26 -13.35 -13.37 -4.57
N HIS A 27 -12.81 -13.80 -3.42
CA HIS A 27 -13.45 -14.79 -2.54
C HIS A 27 -13.97 -14.19 -1.22
N MET A 28 -13.76 -12.88 -0.97
CA MET A 28 -13.95 -12.26 0.36
C MET A 28 -14.94 -11.08 0.41
N ILE A 29 -15.50 -10.66 -0.74
CA ILE A 29 -16.59 -9.66 -0.81
C ILE A 29 -17.83 -10.10 0.02
N HIS A 30 -18.02 -11.40 0.26
CA HIS A 30 -19.17 -11.90 1.03
C HIS A 30 -18.88 -12.22 2.51
N ALA A 31 -17.63 -12.17 3.00
CA ALA A 31 -17.31 -12.77 4.31
C ALA A 31 -16.48 -11.94 5.29
N LYS A 32 -15.64 -10.97 4.89
CA LYS A 32 -14.66 -10.41 5.83
C LYS A 32 -14.24 -8.96 5.58
N LEU A 33 -15.19 -8.04 5.54
CA LEU A 33 -14.94 -6.67 6.01
C LEU A 33 -14.87 -6.66 7.56
N SER A 34 -14.03 -7.52 8.12
CA SER A 34 -13.70 -7.54 9.54
C SER A 34 -12.36 -6.82 9.68
N THR A 35 -12.47 -5.53 9.94
CA THR A 35 -11.44 -4.58 10.38
C THR A 35 -10.54 -5.07 11.54
N GLU A 36 -10.83 -6.25 12.12
CA GLU A 36 -10.05 -6.91 13.17
C GLU A 36 -8.77 -7.62 12.67
N LYS A 37 -8.67 -8.05 11.40
CA LYS A 37 -7.47 -8.79 10.92
C LYS A 37 -6.29 -7.92 10.47
N LEU A 38 -6.47 -6.58 10.42
CA LEU A 38 -5.36 -5.64 10.33
C LEU A 38 -4.61 -5.48 11.67
N LYS A 39 -5.13 -6.07 12.76
CA LYS A 39 -4.43 -6.12 14.04
C LYS A 39 -3.34 -7.20 13.98
N LYS A 40 -2.08 -6.74 13.88
CA LYS A 40 -0.81 -7.49 13.96
C LYS A 40 -0.35 -8.19 12.67
N ASP A 41 -0.18 -7.41 11.60
CA ASP A 41 0.68 -7.84 10.49
C ASP A 41 1.45 -6.65 9.87
N PRO A 42 2.54 -6.21 10.54
CA PRO A 42 3.43 -5.16 10.06
C PRO A 42 3.99 -5.41 8.65
N GLU A 43 4.29 -6.66 8.32
CA GLU A 43 4.90 -7.04 7.04
C GLU A 43 3.88 -6.93 5.91
N ASN A 44 2.66 -7.41 6.11
CA ASN A 44 1.60 -7.28 5.11
C ASN A 44 1.28 -5.81 4.81
N LEU A 45 1.33 -4.92 5.81
CA LEU A 45 1.17 -3.48 5.57
C LEU A 45 2.27 -2.91 4.67
N ARG A 46 3.54 -3.28 4.91
CA ARG A 46 4.68 -2.90 4.06
C ARG A 46 4.48 -3.38 2.63
N LEU A 47 4.14 -4.65 2.44
CA LEU A 47 3.92 -5.26 1.12
C LEU A 47 2.75 -4.60 0.36
N VAL A 48 1.68 -4.23 1.05
CA VAL A 48 0.57 -3.47 0.45
C VAL A 48 1.05 -2.11 -0.02
N PHE A 49 1.86 -1.39 0.78
CA PHE A 49 2.39 -0.09 0.38
C PHE A 49 3.35 -0.17 -0.81
N GLU A 50 4.17 -1.23 -0.90
CA GLU A 50 5.01 -1.51 -2.08
C GLU A 50 4.17 -1.80 -3.32
N ALA A 51 3.16 -2.67 -3.21
CA ALA A 51 2.29 -3.05 -4.32
C ALA A 51 1.45 -1.87 -4.84
N LEU A 52 1.05 -0.94 -3.96
CA LEU A 52 0.32 0.28 -4.32
C LEU A 52 1.23 1.33 -4.98
N GLY A 53 2.55 1.21 -4.81
CA GLY A 53 3.56 2.00 -5.52
C GLY A 53 4.05 3.26 -4.79
N PRO A 54 4.77 4.15 -5.49
CA PRO A 54 5.69 5.11 -4.87
C PRO A 54 5.01 6.13 -3.94
N THR A 55 3.74 6.46 -4.17
CA THR A 55 2.99 7.35 -3.26
C THR A 55 2.76 6.69 -1.90
N PHE A 56 2.37 5.43 -1.87
CA PHE A 56 2.11 4.71 -0.62
C PHE A 56 3.41 4.30 0.08
N MET A 57 4.46 3.98 -0.68
CA MET A 57 5.80 3.83 -0.12
C MET A 57 6.24 5.09 0.64
N LYS A 58 6.08 6.28 0.05
CA LYS A 58 6.40 7.55 0.72
C LYS A 58 5.57 7.78 1.98
N ILE A 59 4.29 7.43 1.97
CA ILE A 59 3.44 7.50 3.16
C ILE A 59 3.98 6.55 4.24
N GLY A 60 4.34 5.32 3.88
CA GLY A 60 4.96 4.37 4.80
C GLY A 60 6.26 4.87 5.40
N GLN A 61 7.12 5.48 4.58
CA GLN A 61 8.36 6.11 5.03
C GLN A 61 8.09 7.22 6.05
N ILE A 62 7.12 8.11 5.80
CA ILE A 62 6.75 9.17 6.76
C ILE A 62 6.18 8.58 8.04
N LEU A 63 5.32 7.56 7.95
CA LEU A 63 4.73 6.91 9.12
C LEU A 63 5.78 6.17 9.96
N SER A 64 6.82 5.61 9.34
CA SER A 64 7.92 4.94 10.04
C SER A 64 8.73 5.87 10.94
N THR A 65 8.68 7.19 10.73
CA THR A 65 9.38 8.17 11.60
C THR A 65 8.51 8.71 12.73
N ARG A 66 7.26 8.23 12.85
CA ARG A 66 6.26 8.72 13.81
C ARG A 66 5.91 7.65 14.87
N PRO A 67 6.78 7.47 15.88
CA PRO A 67 6.55 6.50 16.97
C PRO A 67 5.37 6.84 17.86
N ASP A 68 4.85 8.06 17.75
CA ASP A 68 3.61 8.50 18.39
C ASP A 68 2.34 7.95 17.69
N ILE A 69 2.45 7.47 16.44
CA ILE A 69 1.32 7.02 15.62
C ILE A 69 1.28 5.50 15.47
N LEU A 70 2.44 4.85 15.39
CA LEU A 70 2.54 3.42 15.11
C LEU A 70 3.30 2.66 16.21
N PRO A 71 2.91 1.41 16.51
CA PRO A 71 3.72 0.53 17.35
C PRO A 71 5.10 0.25 16.73
N GLN A 72 6.09 -0.05 17.56
CA GLN A 72 7.47 -0.29 17.15
C GLN A 72 7.60 -1.33 16.03
N GLU A 73 6.80 -2.40 16.06
CA GLU A 73 6.83 -3.46 15.05
C GLU A 73 6.47 -2.95 13.64
N TYR A 74 5.51 -2.03 13.55
CA TYR A 74 5.10 -1.40 12.29
C TYR A 74 6.13 -0.39 11.80
N ILE A 75 6.75 0.35 12.72
CA ILE A 75 7.86 1.25 12.40
C ILE A 75 9.01 0.46 11.78
N THR A 76 9.43 -0.62 12.43
CA THR A 76 10.54 -1.46 11.97
C THR A 76 10.27 -2.03 10.57
N GLU A 77 9.07 -2.52 10.29
CA GLU A 77 8.74 -2.99 8.94
C GLU A 77 8.66 -1.86 7.92
N LEU A 78 7.96 -0.76 8.21
CA LEU A 78 7.82 0.35 7.26
C LEU A 78 9.14 1.08 6.99
N SER A 79 10.10 1.07 7.91
CA SER A 79 11.44 1.60 7.68
C SER A 79 12.18 0.89 6.54
N LYS A 80 11.89 -0.38 6.26
CA LYS A 80 12.49 -1.12 5.14
C LYS A 80 12.09 -0.56 3.77
N LEU A 81 11.02 0.24 3.70
CA LEU A 81 10.63 0.97 2.49
C LEU A 81 11.66 2.04 2.09
N GLN A 82 12.56 2.43 3.00
CA GLN A 82 13.62 3.42 2.76
C GLN A 82 14.81 2.80 2.01
N ASP A 83 15.09 1.50 2.24
CA ASP A 83 16.23 0.79 1.64
C ASP A 83 16.05 0.48 0.14
N HIS A 84 14.84 0.63 -0.37
CA HIS A 84 14.50 0.42 -1.79
C HIS A 84 14.56 1.68 -2.67
N ALA A 85 15.08 2.79 -2.14
CA ALA A 85 15.35 4.00 -2.93
C ALA A 85 16.74 3.90 -3.60
N PRO A 86 16.84 3.95 -4.94
CA PRO A 86 18.12 4.21 -5.62
C PRO A 86 18.61 5.64 -5.38
#